data_AF-A0A3A0ACV4-F1
#
_entry.id   AF-A0A3A0ACV4-F1
#
_cell.length_a   1.000
_cell.length_b   1.000
_cell.length_c   1.000
_cell.angle_alpha   90.00
_cell.angle_beta   90.00
_cell.angle_gamma   90.00
#
_symmetry.space_group_name_H-M   'P 1'
#
loop_
_entity.id
_entity.type
_entity.pdbx_description
1 polymer ?
#
loop_
_entity_poly.entity_id
_entity_poly.type
_entity_poly.pdbx_seq_one_letter_code
_entity_poly.pdbx_strand_id
1 'polypeptide(L)' 'MTTVDALIAALALRYELTLLTTDKDFWAVPGLRMENWLVLPTNGGTP' A
#
# COMPACT_ATOMS: atom_id res chain seq x y z
N MET A 1 -8.58 -10.46 4.45
CA MET A 1 -8.83 -10.55 3.00
C MET A 1 -10.30 -10.75 2.65
N THR A 2 -10.89 -9.66 2.17
CA THR A 2 -12.20 -9.61 1.52
C THR A 2 -12.04 -9.78 0.00
N THR A 3 -13.12 -10.10 -0.73
CA THR A 3 -13.11 -10.23 -2.20
C THR A 3 -12.63 -8.95 -2.91
N VAL A 4 -12.83 -7.79 -2.28
CA VAL A 4 -12.41 -6.49 -2.81
C VAL A 4 -10.89 -6.33 -2.76
N ASP A 5 -10.22 -6.81 -1.72
CA ASP A 5 -8.76 -6.76 -1.58
C ASP A 5 -8.07 -7.53 -2.72
N ALA A 6 -8.59 -8.72 -3.04
CA ALA A 6 -8.08 -9.52 -4.14
C ALA A 6 -8.27 -8.84 -5.51
N LEU A 7 -9.41 -8.16 -5.72
CA LEU A 7 -9.67 -7.41 -6.95
C LEU A 7 -8.71 -6.22 -7.10
N ILE A 8 -8.49 -5.47 -6.02
CA ILE A 8 -7.56 -4.33 -6.00
C ILE A 8 -6.13 -4.80 -6.29
N ALA A 9 -5.69 -5.88 -5.63
CA ALA A 9 -4.37 -6.45 -5.86
C ALA A 9 -4.20 -6.94 -7.31
N ALA A 10 -5.22 -7.60 -7.87
CA ALA A 10 -5.18 -8.07 -9.25
C ALA A 10 -5.10 -6.93 -10.27
N LEU A 11 -5.83 -5.82 -10.04
CA LEU A 11 -5.74 -4.63 -10.88
C LEU A 11 -4.37 -3.97 -10.77
N ALA A 12 -3.85 -3.80 -9.56
CA ALA A 12 -2.54 -3.20 -9.35
C ALA A 12 -1.42 -4.02 -10.01
N LEU A 13 -1.45 -5.35 -9.91
CA LEU A 13 -0.52 -6.23 -10.61
C LEU A 13 -0.64 -6.12 -12.13
N ARG A 14 -1.87 -6.14 -12.67
CA ARG A 14 -2.11 -6.15 -14.12
C ARG A 14 -1.64 -4.86 -14.80
N TYR A 15 -1.76 -3.74 -14.12
CA TYR A 15 -1.41 -2.42 -14.65
C TYR A 15 -0.08 -1.89 -14.11
N GLU A 16 0.70 -2.72 -13.42
CA GLU A 16 2.00 -2.36 -12.82
C GLU A 16 1.92 -1.12 -11.91
N LEU A 17 0.79 -0.97 -11.20
CA LEU A 17 0.53 0.16 -10.32
C LEU A 17 1.10 -0.08 -8.92
N THR A 18 1.47 1.01 -8.24
CA THR A 18 1.81 0.98 -6.83
C THR A 18 0.55 1.15 -5.98
N LEU A 19 0.26 0.17 -5.12
CA LEU A 19 -0.85 0.22 -4.19
C LEU A 19 -0.45 1.02 -2.95
N LEU A 20 -1.12 2.16 -2.74
CA LEU A 20 -0.95 2.96 -1.54
C LEU A 20 -1.88 2.45 -0.45
N THR A 21 -1.31 1.76 0.54
CA THR A 21 -2.10 1.18 1.63
C THR A 21 -1.29 1.10 2.93
N THR A 22 -1.96 1.28 4.06
CA THR A 22 -1.43 1.00 5.40
C THR A 22 -1.70 -0.44 5.83
N ASP A 23 -2.49 -1.16 5.05
CA ASP A 23 -2.94 -2.51 5.35
C ASP A 23 -1.87 -3.55 4.99
N LYS A 24 -1.66 -4.49 5.91
CA LYS A 24 -0.62 -5.53 5.80
C LYS A 24 -1.11 -6.78 5.06
N ASP A 25 -2.41 -6.94 4.83
CA ASP A 25 -2.96 -8.11 4.12
C ASP A 25 -2.42 -8.21 2.69
N PHE A 26 -2.11 -7.07 2.06
CA PHE A 26 -1.57 -7.01 0.70
C PHE A 26 -0.12 -7.50 0.60
N TRP A 27 0.60 -7.66 1.72
CA TRP A 27 1.96 -8.18 1.75
C TRP A 27 2.04 -9.66 1.37
N ALA A 28 0.93 -10.39 1.48
CA ALA A 28 0.85 -11.78 1.04
C ALA A 28 0.81 -11.93 -0.50
N VAL A 29 0.65 -10.83 -1.26
CA VAL A 29 0.57 -10.86 -2.73
C VAL A 29 1.96 -10.67 -3.35
N PRO A 30 2.56 -11.73 -3.92
CA PRO A 30 3.89 -11.64 -4.52
C PRO A 30 3.88 -10.73 -5.76
N GLY A 31 4.88 -9.86 -5.87
CA GLY A 31 5.04 -8.94 -7.00
C GLY A 31 4.22 -7.65 -6.90
N LEU A 32 3.37 -7.50 -5.89
CA LEU A 32 2.59 -6.28 -5.68
C LEU A 32 3.49 -5.17 -5.12
N ARG A 33 3.60 -4.05 -5.85
CA ARG A 33 4.31 -2.86 -5.39
C ARG A 33 3.41 -2.10 -4.42
N MET A 34 3.92 -1.82 -3.22
CA MET A 34 3.16 -1.13 -2.18
C MET A 34 3.96 0.01 -1.60
N GLU A 35 3.28 1.12 -1.32
CA GLU A 35 3.85 2.28 -0.61
C GLU A 35 2.93 2.72 0.52
N ASN A 36 3.51 3.28 1.58
CA ASN A 36 2.77 3.84 2.69
C ASN A 36 2.90 5.37 2.68
N TRP A 37 1.77 6.06 2.50
CA TRP A 37 1.74 7.53 2.49
C TRP A 37 1.64 8.15 3.90
N LEU A 38 1.82 7.39 4.98
CA LEU A 38 1.99 7.98 6.31
C LEU A 38 3.39 8.65 6.39
N VAL A 39 3.50 9.81 5.76
CA VAL A 39 4.54 10.78 6.07
C VAL A 39 4.20 11.27 7.47
N LEU A 40 4.86 10.72 8.49
CA LEU A 40 4.85 11.34 9.81
C LEU A 40 5.24 12.81 9.60
N PRO A 41 4.43 13.78 10.05
CA PRO A 41 4.94 15.13 10.13
C PRO A 41 6.15 15.03 11.06
N THR A 42 7.36 15.25 10.53
CA THR A 42 8.51 15.56 11.34
C THR A 42 8.15 16.84 12.07
N ASN A 43 7.57 16.70 13.27
CA ASN A 43 7.43 17.77 14.23
C ASN A 43 8.85 18.16 14.64
N GLY A 44 9.52 18.92 13.77
CA GLY A 44 10.71 19.68 14.09
C GLY A 44 10.30 20.87 14.94
N GLY A 45 9.91 20.58 16.17
CA GLY A 45 9.86 21.58 17.22
C GLY A 45 11.28 21.87 17.71
N THR A 46 11.77 23.07 17.36
CA THR A 46 12.72 23.93 18.11
C THR A 46 14.16 23.42 18.29
N PRO A 47 15.16 24.31 18.37
CA PRO A 47 15.30 25.34 19.41
C PRO A 47 14.69 26.71 19.07
#